data_AF-A0A8J5TQT0-F1
#
_entry.id   AF-A0A8J5TQT0-F1
#
_cell.length_a   1.000
_cell.length_b   1.000
_cell.length_c   1.000
_cell.angle_alpha   90.00
_cell.angle_beta   90.00
_cell.angle_gamma   90.00
#
_symmetry.space_group_name_H-M   'P 1'
#
loop_
_entity.id
_entity.type
_entity.pdbx_description
1 polymer ?
#
loop_
_entity_poly.entity_id
_entity_poly.type
_entity_poly.pdbx_seq_one_letter_code
_entity_poly.pdbx_strand_id
1 'polypeptide(L)'
;MVAVCGGETKNPAKTLPKAGRAFLFRLAFFYVLPVFFVTLICPADAPELTSGGSGAGSSPFVIGIKTAHIRVLDHIINAIILLSAWSAGNVYYYLSLRSLYSLSIDGYAPEFFAHTNKYGTPYSSVTASGLAALLAYLNVRSSAGQVLTWLVKIINISSVFSWVLLSWSYIRFRKAL
;
A
#
# COMPACT_ATOMS: atom_id res chain seq x y z
N MET A 1 -5.40 5.37 -6.60
CA MET A 1 -6.49 4.48 -7.06
C MET A 1 -7.76 5.24 -7.40
N VAL A 2 -8.34 6.03 -6.49
CA VAL A 2 -9.58 6.79 -6.77
C VAL A 2 -9.46 7.71 -7.99
N ALA A 3 -8.30 8.34 -8.21
CA ALA A 3 -8.04 9.17 -9.39
C ALA A 3 -8.03 8.36 -10.71
N VAL A 4 -7.38 7.20 -10.72
CA VAL A 4 -7.30 6.32 -11.91
C VAL A 4 -8.67 5.71 -12.23
N CYS A 5 -9.37 5.21 -11.20
CA CYS A 5 -10.73 4.71 -11.35
C CYS A 5 -11.72 5.83 -11.72
N GLY A 6 -11.39 7.10 -11.47
CA GLY A 6 -12.21 8.24 -11.89
C GLY A 6 -12.35 8.35 -13.41
N GLY A 7 -11.32 7.96 -14.18
CA GLY A 7 -11.39 7.88 -15.64
C GLY A 7 -12.27 6.73 -16.15
N GLU A 8 -12.39 5.66 -15.36
CA GLU A 8 -13.20 4.47 -15.68
C GLU A 8 -14.62 4.54 -15.06
N THR A 9 -14.95 5.60 -14.30
CA THR A 9 -16.23 5.72 -13.59
C THR A 9 -17.29 6.37 -14.47
N LYS A 10 -18.46 5.75 -14.57
CA LYS A 10 -19.60 6.20 -15.40
C LYS A 10 -20.11 7.62 -15.08
N ASN A 11 -19.92 8.11 -13.85
CA ASN A 11 -20.22 9.49 -13.46
C ASN A 11 -19.25 9.98 -12.37
N PRO A 12 -18.08 10.53 -12.74
CA PRO A 12 -17.04 10.87 -11.78
C PRO A 12 -17.43 12.07 -10.90
N ALA A 13 -18.18 13.05 -11.44
CA ALA A 13 -18.54 14.27 -10.73
C ALA A 13 -19.38 14.02 -9.46
N LYS A 14 -20.24 12.98 -9.47
CA LYS A 14 -21.05 12.60 -8.30
C LYS A 14 -20.39 11.50 -7.46
N THR A 15 -19.70 10.57 -8.11
CA THR A 15 -19.19 9.36 -7.44
C THR A 15 -17.90 9.64 -6.65
N LEU A 16 -17.00 10.47 -7.17
CA LEU A 16 -15.73 10.78 -6.48
C LEU A 16 -15.95 11.52 -5.14
N PRO A 17 -16.78 12.58 -5.06
CA PRO A 17 -17.01 13.26 -3.79
C PRO A 17 -17.69 12.37 -2.75
N LYS A 18 -18.63 11.52 -3.19
CA LYS A 18 -19.31 10.56 -2.32
C LYS A 18 -18.35 9.50 -1.78
N ALA A 19 -17.50 8.95 -2.66
CA ALA A 19 -16.48 7.98 -2.28
C ALA A 19 -15.46 8.58 -1.31
N GLY A 20 -15.03 9.83 -1.52
CA GLY A 20 -14.11 10.53 -0.62
C GLY A 20 -14.66 10.71 0.79
N ARG A 21 -15.92 11.16 0.93
CA ARG A 21 -16.56 11.30 2.25
C ARG A 21 -16.74 9.95 2.96
N ALA A 22 -17.19 8.93 2.21
CA ALA A 22 -17.32 7.58 2.75
C ALA A 22 -15.96 7.00 3.18
N PHE A 23 -14.90 7.28 2.42
CA PHE A 23 -13.54 6.87 2.76
C PHE A 23 -13.07 7.50 4.06
N LEU A 24 -13.25 8.81 4.26
CA LEU A 24 -12.87 9.48 5.51
C LEU A 24 -13.61 8.89 6.72
N PHE A 25 -14.93 8.71 6.62
CA PHE A 25 -15.72 8.13 7.71
C PHE A 25 -15.31 6.69 8.01
N ARG A 26 -15.15 5.86 6.97
CA ARG A 26 -14.68 4.48 7.13
C ARG A 26 -13.28 4.42 7.71
N LEU A 27 -12.36 5.28 7.27
CA LEU A 27 -11.00 5.33 7.79
C LEU A 27 -11.01 5.68 9.28
N ALA A 28 -11.72 6.75 9.67
CA ALA A 28 -11.83 7.14 11.07
C ALA A 28 -12.42 6.01 11.93
N PHE A 29 -13.54 5.43 11.51
CA PHE A 29 -14.19 4.37 12.29
C PHE A 29 -13.35 3.09 12.36
N PHE A 30 -12.91 2.55 11.22
CA PHE A 30 -12.19 1.27 11.17
C PHE A 30 -10.74 1.34 11.65
N TYR A 31 -10.13 2.54 11.75
CA TYR A 31 -8.77 2.66 12.31
C TYR A 31 -8.81 3.06 13.79
N VAL A 32 -9.66 4.01 14.20
CA VAL A 32 -9.68 4.47 15.59
C VAL A 32 -10.26 3.41 16.51
N LEU A 33 -11.34 2.74 16.11
CA LEU A 33 -12.05 1.80 16.97
C LEU A 33 -11.20 0.56 17.31
N PRO A 34 -10.53 -0.12 16.36
CA PRO A 34 -9.65 -1.23 16.70
C PRO A 34 -8.42 -0.80 17.49
N VAL A 35 -7.83 0.36 17.19
CA VAL A 35 -6.69 0.88 17.96
C VAL A 35 -7.09 1.12 19.42
N PHE A 36 -8.28 1.71 19.65
CA PHE A 36 -8.81 1.92 21.00
C PHE A 36 -8.96 0.61 21.78
N PHE A 37 -9.53 -0.43 21.17
CA PHE A 37 -9.63 -1.75 21.82
C PHE A 37 -8.27 -2.38 22.08
N VAL A 38 -7.32 -2.25 21.16
CA VAL A 38 -5.96 -2.78 21.33
C VAL A 38 -5.23 -2.08 22.47
N THR A 39 -5.36 -0.75 22.60
CA THR A 39 -4.75 0.00 23.70
C THR A 39 -5.31 -0.37 25.08
N LEU A 40 -6.53 -0.92 25.15
CA LEU A 40 -7.13 -1.40 26.39
C LEU A 40 -6.68 -2.82 26.76
N ILE A 41 -6.35 -3.65 25.76
CA ILE A 41 -6.00 -5.07 25.95
C ILE A 41 -4.49 -5.25 26.14
N CYS A 42 -3.66 -4.44 25.47
CA CYS A 42 -2.21 -4.58 25.51
C CYS A 42 -1.58 -3.47 26.39
N PRO A 43 -0.90 -3.82 27.49
CA PRO A 43 -0.15 -2.84 28.28
C PRO A 43 0.96 -2.24 27.43
N ALA A 44 1.12 -0.91 27.50
CA ALA A 44 2.13 -0.16 26.73
C ALA A 44 3.57 -0.63 27.01
N ASP A 45 3.78 -1.28 28.16
CA ASP A 45 5.07 -1.74 28.66
C ASP A 45 5.42 -3.17 28.22
N ALA A 46 4.59 -3.81 27.39
CA ALA A 46 4.85 -5.19 26.99
C ALA A 46 6.21 -5.30 26.25
N PRO A 47 7.12 -6.19 26.71
CA PRO A 47 8.47 -6.30 26.13
C PRO A 47 8.45 -6.70 24.65
N GLU A 48 7.40 -7.37 24.18
CA GLU A 48 7.20 -7.73 22.77
C GLU A 48 6.90 -6.53 21.86
N LEU A 49 6.42 -5.40 22.43
CA LEU A 49 6.24 -4.10 21.76
C LEU A 49 7.50 -3.24 21.80
N THR A 50 8.22 -3.23 22.92
CA THR A 50 9.33 -2.30 23.20
C THR A 50 10.70 -2.82 22.76
N SER A 51 10.88 -4.14 22.61
CA SER A 51 12.18 -4.75 22.24
C SER A 51 12.47 -4.81 20.73
N GLY A 52 11.68 -4.13 19.89
CA GLY A 52 11.94 -4.09 18.45
C GLY A 52 11.64 -5.42 17.74
N GLY A 53 10.59 -6.11 18.21
CA GLY A 53 10.15 -7.37 17.64
C GLY A 53 9.92 -7.22 16.13
N SER A 54 10.79 -7.89 15.38
CA SER A 54 10.96 -7.70 13.95
C SER A 54 9.93 -8.56 13.20
N GLY A 55 8.78 -7.97 12.84
CA GLY A 55 7.83 -8.57 11.88
C GLY A 55 6.38 -8.59 12.34
N ALA A 56 5.55 -9.35 11.61
CA ALA A 56 4.09 -9.46 11.83
C ALA A 56 3.71 -10.02 13.21
N GLY A 57 4.63 -10.76 13.87
CA GLY A 57 4.43 -11.34 15.20
C GLY A 57 4.42 -10.33 16.36
N SER A 58 4.85 -9.09 16.12
CA SER A 58 4.83 -8.01 17.12
C SER A 58 3.64 -7.06 16.94
N SER A 59 2.66 -7.46 16.13
CA SER A 59 1.40 -6.72 16.03
C SER A 59 0.69 -6.73 17.39
N PRO A 60 0.29 -5.57 17.93
CA PRO A 60 -0.37 -5.50 19.24
C PRO A 60 -1.72 -6.24 19.27
N PHE A 61 -2.34 -6.49 18.11
CA PHE A 61 -3.49 -7.39 17.98
C PHE A 61 -3.13 -8.85 18.28
N VAL A 62 -1.96 -9.31 17.81
CA VAL A 62 -1.48 -10.68 18.04
C VAL A 62 -1.03 -10.85 19.49
N ILE A 63 -0.36 -9.83 20.05
CA ILE A 63 0.10 -9.81 21.45
C ILE A 63 -1.10 -9.85 22.40
N GLY A 64 -2.12 -9.00 22.20
CA GLY A 64 -3.32 -9.01 23.04
C GLY A 64 -4.08 -10.35 23.03
N ILE A 65 -4.03 -11.08 21.92
CA ILE A 65 -4.68 -12.40 21.78
C ILE A 65 -3.84 -13.51 22.40
N LYS A 66 -2.51 -13.41 22.35
CA LYS A 66 -1.61 -14.30 23.09
C LYS A 66 -1.80 -14.14 24.59
N THR A 67 -1.97 -12.92 25.10
CA THR A 67 -2.30 -12.64 26.51
C THR A 67 -3.67 -13.21 26.90
N ALA A 68 -4.62 -13.28 25.97
CA ALA A 68 -5.92 -13.94 26.17
C ALA A 68 -5.87 -15.49 26.14
N HIS A 69 -4.68 -16.11 25.97
CA HIS A 69 -4.44 -17.56 26.00
C HIS A 69 -5.19 -18.41 24.93
N ILE A 70 -5.64 -17.82 23.81
CA ILE A 70 -6.35 -18.54 22.74
C ILE A 70 -5.34 -19.08 21.70
N ARG A 71 -4.95 -20.36 21.83
CA ARG A 71 -3.86 -21.04 21.07
C ARG A 71 -3.97 -21.11 19.54
N VAL A 72 -5.12 -20.80 18.94
CA VAL A 72 -5.34 -20.94 17.48
C VAL A 72 -5.59 -19.60 16.79
N LEU A 73 -6.00 -18.59 17.55
CA LEU A 73 -6.48 -17.33 16.99
C LEU A 73 -5.34 -16.47 16.43
N ASP A 74 -4.14 -16.59 16.97
CA ASP A 74 -2.93 -15.93 16.48
C ASP A 74 -2.54 -16.40 15.07
N HIS A 75 -2.61 -17.70 14.80
CA HIS A 75 -2.34 -18.27 13.48
C HIS A 75 -3.37 -17.82 12.43
N ILE A 76 -4.65 -17.79 12.80
CA ILE A 76 -5.73 -17.31 11.92
C ILE A 76 -5.51 -15.85 11.54
N ILE A 77 -5.18 -15.00 12.51
CA ILE A 77 -4.97 -13.56 12.27
C ILE A 77 -3.74 -13.34 11.40
N ASN A 78 -2.64 -14.05 11.67
CA ASN A 78 -1.46 -13.97 10.82
C ASN A 78 -1.77 -14.41 9.38
N ALA A 79 -2.58 -15.46 9.17
CA ALA A 79 -3.03 -15.87 7.85
C ALA A 79 -3.87 -14.80 7.15
N ILE A 80 -4.79 -14.15 7.87
CA ILE A 80 -5.61 -13.05 7.34
C ILE A 80 -4.74 -11.84 6.97
N ILE A 81 -3.75 -11.49 7.79
CA ILE A 81 -2.80 -10.41 7.51
C ILE A 81 -2.00 -10.72 6.24
N LEU A 82 -1.50 -11.96 6.10
CA LEU A 82 -0.77 -12.39 4.89
C LEU A 82 -1.66 -12.35 3.65
N LEU A 83 -2.90 -12.83 3.75
CA LEU A 83 -3.85 -12.78 2.64
C LEU A 83 -4.19 -11.34 2.24
N SER A 84 -4.34 -10.46 3.22
CA SER A 84 -4.58 -9.02 3.00
C SER A 84 -3.37 -8.35 2.35
N ALA A 85 -2.16 -8.66 2.80
CA ALA A 85 -0.92 -8.16 2.22
C ALA A 85 -0.74 -8.65 0.76
N TRP A 86 -1.08 -9.91 0.49
CA TRP A 86 -1.06 -10.48 -0.87
C TRP A 86 -2.05 -9.75 -1.79
N SER A 87 -3.29 -9.57 -1.33
CA SER A 87 -4.33 -8.86 -2.09
C SER A 87 -3.89 -7.42 -2.41
N ALA A 88 -3.39 -6.69 -1.42
CA ALA A 88 -2.87 -5.35 -1.61
C ALA A 88 -1.68 -5.33 -2.60
N GLY A 89 -0.76 -6.29 -2.48
CA GLY A 89 0.39 -6.42 -3.36
C GLY A 89 0.01 -6.55 -4.84
N ASN A 90 -0.98 -7.38 -5.16
CA ASN A 90 -1.48 -7.53 -6.54
C ASN A 90 -2.02 -6.23 -7.12
N VAL A 91 -2.72 -5.45 -6.29
CA VAL A 91 -3.30 -4.17 -6.70
C VAL A 91 -2.22 -3.12 -6.98
N TYR A 92 -1.19 -3.05 -6.13
CA TYR A 92 -0.06 -2.14 -6.36
C TYR A 92 0.79 -2.56 -7.56
N TYR A 93 0.99 -3.87 -7.74
CA TYR A 93 1.70 -4.40 -8.89
C TYR A 93 0.97 -4.00 -10.18
N TYR A 94 -0.34 -4.25 -10.26
CA TYR A 94 -1.17 -3.84 -11.39
C TYR A 94 -1.11 -2.34 -11.69
N LEU A 95 -1.14 -1.50 -10.65
CA LEU A 95 -1.04 -0.05 -10.81
C LEU A 95 0.31 0.39 -11.40
N SER A 96 1.41 -0.24 -10.96
CA SER A 96 2.75 0.03 -11.50
C SER A 96 2.81 -0.25 -13.00
N LEU A 97 2.29 -1.41 -13.42
CA LEU A 97 2.26 -1.81 -14.83
C LEU A 97 1.50 -0.81 -15.70
N ARG A 98 0.29 -0.44 -15.26
CA ARG A 98 -0.54 0.51 -16.01
C ARG A 98 0.06 1.91 -16.07
N SER A 99 0.65 2.37 -14.98
CA SER A 99 1.28 3.69 -14.93
C SER A 99 2.47 3.77 -15.87
N LEU A 100 3.32 2.73 -15.89
CA LEU A 100 4.47 2.64 -16.79
C LEU A 100 4.04 2.51 -18.25
N TYR A 101 2.99 1.73 -18.51
CA TYR A 101 2.39 1.60 -19.84
C TYR A 101 1.81 2.94 -20.34
N SER A 102 1.04 3.66 -19.53
CA SER A 102 0.51 4.98 -19.93
C SER A 102 1.63 5.98 -20.21
N LEU A 103 2.69 5.99 -19.39
CA LEU A 103 3.86 6.85 -19.62
C LEU A 103 4.58 6.52 -20.94
N SER A 104 4.59 5.25 -21.35
CA SER A 104 5.20 4.83 -22.61
C SER A 104 4.37 5.20 -23.84
N ILE A 105 3.04 5.20 -23.74
CA ILE A 105 2.15 5.69 -24.81
C ILE A 105 2.30 7.20 -24.98
N ASP A 106 2.40 7.94 -23.87
CA ASP A 106 2.54 9.39 -23.87
C ASP A 106 3.95 9.86 -24.27
N GLY A 107 4.88 8.95 -24.58
CA GLY A 107 6.24 9.24 -25.05
C GLY A 107 7.23 9.65 -23.95
N TYR A 108 6.85 9.57 -22.67
CA TYR A 108 7.72 9.91 -21.53
C TYR A 108 8.60 8.75 -21.05
N ALA A 109 8.24 7.51 -21.41
CA ALA A 109 9.02 6.30 -21.12
C ALA A 109 9.39 5.59 -22.44
N PRO A 110 10.48 4.79 -22.46
CA PRO A 110 10.96 4.17 -23.70
C PRO A 110 9.90 3.24 -24.31
N GLU A 111 9.75 3.30 -25.63
CA GLU A 111 8.69 2.63 -26.41
C GLU A 111 8.62 1.11 -26.18
N PHE A 112 9.71 0.50 -25.72
CA PHE A 112 9.72 -0.91 -25.34
C PHE A 112 8.68 -1.26 -24.24
N PHE A 113 8.32 -0.31 -23.37
CA PHE A 113 7.29 -0.50 -22.35
C PHE A 113 5.86 -0.50 -22.90
N ALA A 114 5.64 0.02 -24.11
CA ALA A 114 4.36 0.05 -24.79
C ALA A 114 4.05 -1.28 -25.51
N HIS A 115 5.02 -2.20 -25.62
CA HIS A 115 4.83 -3.45 -26.34
C HIS A 115 3.96 -4.43 -25.54
N THR A 116 2.77 -4.74 -26.05
CA THR A 116 1.81 -5.67 -25.43
C THR A 116 1.80 -7.04 -26.12
N ASN A 117 1.66 -8.12 -25.34
CA ASN A 117 1.42 -9.46 -25.88
C ASN A 117 -0.01 -9.59 -26.45
N LYS A 118 -0.32 -10.69 -27.13
CA LYS A 118 -1.63 -11.05 -27.70
C LYS A 118 -2.82 -10.98 -26.72
N TYR A 119 -2.53 -11.05 -25.42
CA TYR A 119 -3.52 -10.93 -24.33
C TYR A 119 -3.68 -9.48 -23.80
N GLY A 120 -3.03 -8.50 -24.41
CA GLY A 120 -3.07 -7.09 -23.98
C GLY A 120 -2.17 -6.76 -22.77
N THR A 121 -1.36 -7.70 -22.29
CA THR A 121 -0.47 -7.51 -21.14
C THR A 121 0.90 -6.97 -21.58
N PRO A 122 1.39 -5.84 -21.04
CA PRO A 122 2.71 -5.28 -21.35
C PRO A 122 3.81 -6.07 -20.63
N TYR A 123 4.45 -7.02 -21.32
CA TYR A 123 5.42 -7.95 -20.72
C TYR A 123 6.68 -7.25 -20.19
N SER A 124 7.17 -6.23 -20.90
CA SER A 124 8.31 -5.39 -20.50
C SER A 124 8.05 -4.63 -19.20
N SER A 125 6.82 -4.12 -19.00
CA SER A 125 6.43 -3.44 -17.77
C SER A 125 6.32 -4.43 -16.59
N VAL A 126 5.86 -5.67 -16.87
CA VAL A 126 5.77 -6.77 -15.90
C VAL A 126 7.15 -7.17 -15.41
N THR A 127 8.09 -7.41 -16.32
CA THR A 127 9.44 -7.80 -15.95
C THR A 127 10.15 -6.68 -15.18
N ALA A 128 10.04 -5.41 -15.61
CA ALA A 128 10.63 -4.29 -14.89
C ALA A 128 10.06 -4.13 -13.46
N SER A 129 8.73 -4.20 -13.29
CA SER A 129 8.11 -4.14 -11.97
C SER A 129 8.46 -5.37 -11.12
N GLY A 130 8.63 -6.54 -11.74
CA GLY A 130 9.06 -7.77 -11.07
C GLY A 130 10.52 -7.72 -10.59
N LEU A 131 11.41 -7.10 -11.38
CA LEU A 131 12.80 -6.87 -10.97
C LEU A 131 12.87 -5.96 -9.74
N ALA A 132 12.01 -4.94 -9.65
CA ALA A 132 11.92 -4.10 -8.46
C ALA A 132 11.44 -4.89 -7.22
N ALA A 133 10.58 -5.90 -7.40
CA ALA A 133 10.15 -6.78 -6.31
C ALA A 133 11.29 -7.66 -5.75
N LEU A 134 12.35 -7.92 -6.54
CA LEU A 134 13.54 -8.64 -6.05
C LEU A 134 14.28 -7.89 -4.94
N LEU A 135 14.06 -6.59 -4.77
CA LEU A 135 14.57 -5.83 -3.62
C LEU A 135 14.03 -6.39 -2.29
N ALA A 136 12.89 -7.07 -2.29
CA ALA A 136 12.40 -7.79 -1.12
C ALA A 136 13.34 -8.91 -0.66
N TYR A 137 14.20 -9.43 -1.53
CA TYR A 137 15.20 -10.45 -1.19
C TYR A 137 16.34 -9.91 -0.30
N LEU A 138 16.47 -8.59 -0.14
CA LEU A 138 17.38 -7.98 0.84
C LEU A 138 17.09 -8.43 2.28
N ASN A 139 15.88 -8.90 2.57
CA ASN A 139 15.50 -9.52 3.84
C ASN A 139 16.29 -10.81 4.18
N VAL A 140 16.97 -11.43 3.22
CA VAL A 140 17.75 -12.66 3.46
C VAL A 140 19.07 -12.37 4.19
N ARG A 141 19.66 -11.19 3.96
CA ARG A 141 20.94 -10.79 4.59
C ARG A 141 20.76 -9.88 5.80
N SER A 142 19.74 -9.03 5.78
CA SER A 142 19.44 -8.07 6.85
C SER A 142 18.17 -8.48 7.60
N SER A 143 18.05 -8.12 8.88
CA SER A 143 16.82 -8.40 9.66
C SER A 143 15.58 -7.89 8.92
N ALA A 144 14.53 -8.70 8.87
CA ALA A 144 13.30 -8.41 8.13
C ALA A 144 12.66 -7.07 8.54
N GLY A 145 12.78 -6.69 9.82
CA GLY A 145 12.27 -5.42 10.33
C GLY A 145 13.01 -4.20 9.76
N GLN A 146 14.32 -4.31 9.52
CA GLN A 146 15.13 -3.20 9.01
C GLN A 146 14.85 -2.91 7.54
N VAL A 147 14.79 -3.96 6.71
CA VAL A 147 14.50 -3.82 5.28
C VAL A 147 13.08 -3.31 5.06
N LEU A 148 12.10 -3.83 5.81
CA LEU A 148 10.73 -3.29 5.77
C LEU A 148 10.72 -1.80 6.13
N THR A 149 11.44 -1.40 7.17
CA THR A 149 11.54 0.01 7.58
C THR A 149 12.15 0.87 6.46
N TRP A 150 13.18 0.40 5.78
CA TRP A 150 13.78 1.12 4.66
C TRP A 150 12.81 1.29 3.49
N LEU A 151 12.13 0.22 3.08
CA LEU A 151 11.17 0.25 1.98
C LEU A 151 9.97 1.16 2.30
N VAL A 152 9.43 1.07 3.52
CA VAL A 152 8.33 1.94 3.99
C VAL A 152 8.76 3.41 3.99
N LYS A 153 9.98 3.73 4.45
CA LYS A 153 10.50 5.10 4.41
C LYS A 153 10.58 5.64 2.97
N ILE A 154 11.09 4.85 2.03
CA ILE A 154 11.17 5.26 0.61
C ILE A 154 9.78 5.52 0.03
N ILE A 155 8.82 4.62 0.29
CA ILE A 155 7.43 4.77 -0.18
C ILE A 155 6.79 6.03 0.41
N ASN A 156 6.98 6.29 1.69
CA ASN A 156 6.43 7.48 2.35
C ASN A 156 6.98 8.77 1.75
N ILE A 157 8.30 8.85 1.54
CA ILE A 157 8.95 10.02 0.93
C ILE A 157 8.45 10.22 -0.51
N SER A 158 8.42 9.15 -1.31
CA SER A 158 7.91 9.18 -2.69
C SER A 158 6.44 9.63 -2.77
N SER A 159 5.62 9.16 -1.82
CA SER A 159 4.21 9.54 -1.73
C SER A 159 4.05 11.02 -1.40
N VAL A 160 4.79 11.54 -0.42
CA VAL A 160 4.77 12.97 -0.07
C VAL A 160 5.20 13.82 -1.27
N PHE A 161 6.28 13.43 -1.95
CA PHE A 161 6.74 14.13 -3.14
C PHE A 161 5.68 14.16 -4.24
N SER A 162 5.03 13.04 -4.49
CA SER A 162 3.93 12.94 -5.46
C SER A 162 2.76 13.88 -5.09
N TRP A 163 2.38 13.98 -3.82
CA TRP A 163 1.34 14.90 -3.36
C TRP A 163 1.72 16.37 -3.52
N VAL A 164 2.99 16.72 -3.26
CA VAL A 164 3.50 18.07 -3.46
C VAL A 164 3.45 18.45 -4.94
N LEU A 165 3.92 17.58 -5.83
CA LEU A 165 3.87 17.81 -7.28
C LEU A 165 2.42 17.94 -7.78
N LEU A 166 1.52 17.08 -7.33
CA LEU A 166 0.10 17.16 -7.69
C LEU A 166 -0.53 18.49 -7.24
N SER A 167 -0.25 18.92 -6.01
CA SER A 167 -0.74 20.19 -5.47
C SER A 167 -0.18 21.38 -6.24
N TRP A 168 1.10 21.32 -6.61
CA TRP A 168 1.75 22.37 -7.39
C TRP A 168 1.19 22.48 -8.81
N SER A 169 1.03 21.35 -9.50
CA SER A 169 0.39 21.27 -10.81
C SER A 169 -1.06 21.77 -10.76
N TYR A 170 -1.81 21.43 -9.71
CA TYR A 170 -3.17 21.92 -9.50
C TYR A 170 -3.23 23.45 -9.34
N ILE A 171 -2.31 24.04 -8.55
CA ILE A 171 -2.23 25.50 -8.39
C ILE A 171 -1.91 26.17 -9.73
N ARG A 172 -0.99 25.61 -10.53
CA ARG A 172 -0.66 26.13 -11.86
C ARG A 172 -1.83 26.02 -12.84
N PHE A 173 -2.52 24.89 -12.86
CA PHE A 173 -3.71 24.68 -13.68
C PHE A 173 -4.82 25.68 -13.35
N ARG A 174 -5.08 25.91 -12.07
CA ARG A 174 -6.08 26.88 -11.62
C ARG A 174 -5.69 28.34 -11.91
N LYS A 175 -4.40 28.65 -12.05
CA LYS A 175 -3.92 29.97 -12.48
C LYS A 175 -4.02 30.20 -14.00
N ALA A 176 -4.12 29.13 -14.78
CA ALA A 176 -4.21 29.19 -16.24
C ALA A 176 -5.67 29.16 -16.75
N LEU A 177 -6.60 28.65 -15.94
CA LEU A 177 -8.05 28.78 -16.08
C LEU A 177 -8.52 30.19 -15.66
#